data_AF-A0A9X9WU90-F1
#
_entry.id   AF-A0A9X9WU90-F1
#
_cell.length_a   1.000
_cell.length_b   1.000
_cell.length_c   1.000
_cell.angle_alpha   90.00
_cell.angle_beta   90.00
_cell.angle_gamma   90.00
#
_symmetry.space_group_name_H-M   'P 1'
#
loop_
_entity.id
_entity.type
_entity.pdbx_description
1 polymer ?
#
loop_
_entity_poly.entity_id
_entity_poly.type
_entity_poly.pdbx_seq_one_letter_code
_entity_poly.pdbx_strand_id
1 'polypeptide(L)' 'MSMHGAPLAPRSCLNRGTRSPTSDTEVNAMRAAAWHRHGVAAIPVDDVLDPWLRQAITNEANRRWGRRNGEIHHGR' A
#
# COMPACT_ATOMS: atom_id res chain seq x y z
N MET A 1 33.50 -20.58 -15.54
CA MET A 1 33.67 -19.22 -16.07
C MET A 1 32.34 -18.49 -15.93
N SER A 2 32.22 -17.55 -15.00
CA SER A 2 30.99 -16.77 -14.78
C SER A 2 31.13 -15.43 -15.48
N MET A 3 30.26 -15.11 -16.44
CA MET A 3 30.29 -13.83 -17.14
C MET A 3 29.72 -12.74 -16.24
N HIS A 4 30.55 -11.81 -15.80
CA HIS A 4 30.11 -10.61 -15.10
C HIS A 4 29.23 -9.77 -16.05
N GLY A 5 27.95 -9.62 -15.71
CA GLY A 5 26.97 -8.83 -16.48
C GLY A 5 25.79 -9.63 -17.06
N ALA A 6 25.76 -10.96 -16.93
CA ALA A 6 24.58 -11.72 -17.32
C ALA A 6 23.38 -11.41 -16.38
N PRO A 7 22.15 -11.27 -16.91
CA PRO A 7 20.98 -11.02 -16.09
C PRO A 7 20.80 -12.13 -15.05
N LEU A 8 20.54 -11.74 -13.80
CA LEU A 8 20.30 -12.67 -12.71
C LEU A 8 19.16 -13.64 -13.08
N ALA A 9 19.42 -14.93 -12.96
CA ALA A 9 18.40 -15.94 -13.17
C ALA A 9 17.22 -15.70 -12.21
N PRO A 10 15.97 -15.79 -12.68
CA PRO A 10 14.81 -15.49 -11.86
C PRO A 10 14.73 -16.45 -10.68
N ARG A 11 14.52 -15.90 -9.47
CA ARG A 11 14.52 -16.67 -8.21
C ARG A 11 13.34 -17.64 -8.07
N SER A 12 12.34 -17.54 -8.94
CA SER A 12 11.12 -18.34 -8.95
C SER A 12 10.48 -18.32 -10.35
N CYS A 13 9.63 -19.31 -10.65
CA CYS A 13 8.75 -19.31 -11.82
C CYS A 13 7.84 -18.08 -11.90
N LEU A 14 7.46 -17.50 -10.74
CA LEU A 14 6.71 -16.23 -10.67
C LEU A 14 7.56 -15.00 -11.02
N ASN A 15 8.89 -15.13 -10.97
CA ASN A 15 9.84 -14.05 -11.21
C ASN A 15 10.31 -13.99 -12.67
N ARG A 16 9.81 -14.89 -13.55
CA ARG A 16 10.34 -15.06 -14.91
C ARG A 16 9.84 -14.02 -15.94
N GLY A 17 8.96 -13.07 -15.58
CA GLY A 17 8.79 -11.88 -16.43
C GLY A 17 7.48 -11.06 -16.46
N THR A 18 6.49 -11.19 -15.58
CA THR A 18 5.14 -10.71 -15.98
C THR A 18 4.27 -10.14 -14.87
N ARG A 19 4.73 -9.12 -14.15
CA ARG A 19 3.76 -8.15 -13.64
C ARG A 19 4.34 -6.76 -13.75
N SER A 20 3.84 -6.00 -14.72
CA SER A 20 3.98 -4.54 -14.69
C SER A 20 3.50 -4.06 -13.31
N PRO A 21 4.14 -3.04 -12.72
CA PRO A 21 3.61 -2.41 -11.52
C PRO A 21 2.13 -2.11 -11.72
N THR A 22 1.30 -2.50 -10.78
CA THR A 22 -0.14 -2.24 -10.85
C THR A 22 -0.34 -0.74 -11.04
N SER A 23 -1.05 -0.35 -12.09
CA SER A 23 -1.28 1.08 -12.37
C SER A 23 -2.19 1.70 -11.30
N ASP A 24 -2.15 3.01 -11.14
CA ASP A 24 -3.05 3.71 -10.22
C ASP A 24 -4.53 3.48 -10.56
N THR A 25 -4.85 3.32 -11.85
CA THR A 25 -6.21 2.99 -12.31
C THR A 25 -6.65 1.59 -11.88
N GLU A 26 -5.76 0.61 -11.98
CA GLU A 26 -6.01 -0.75 -11.49
C GLU A 26 -6.13 -0.78 -9.96
N VAL A 27 -5.29 -0.02 -9.25
CA VAL A 27 -5.40 0.14 -7.79
C VAL A 27 -6.75 0.75 -7.41
N ASN A 28 -7.20 1.78 -8.11
CA ASN A 28 -8.51 2.39 -7.86
C ASN A 28 -9.67 1.42 -8.12
N ALA A 29 -9.60 0.64 -9.20
CA ALA A 29 -10.59 -0.40 -9.49
C ALA A 29 -10.63 -1.48 -8.38
N MET A 30 -9.49 -1.87 -7.83
CA MET A 30 -9.43 -2.79 -6.69
C MET A 30 -10.05 -2.20 -5.42
N ARG A 31 -9.82 -0.90 -5.14
CA ARG A 31 -10.46 -0.20 -4.01
C ARG A 31 -11.98 -0.14 -4.18
N ALA A 32 -12.47 0.16 -5.38
CA ALA A 32 -13.90 0.14 -5.69
C ALA A 32 -14.50 -1.26 -5.50
N ALA A 33 -13.81 -2.31 -5.96
CA ALA A 33 -14.26 -3.69 -5.75
C ALA A 33 -14.30 -4.06 -4.25
N ALA A 34 -13.33 -3.62 -3.45
CA ALA A 34 -13.33 -3.83 -2.01
C ALA A 34 -14.53 -3.17 -1.32
N TRP A 35 -14.90 -1.96 -1.77
CA TRP A 35 -16.10 -1.28 -1.29
C TRP A 35 -17.37 -2.07 -1.64
N HIS A 36 -17.58 -2.37 -2.92
CA HIS A 36 -18.82 -2.99 -3.38
C HIS A 36 -19.02 -4.43 -2.88
N ARG A 37 -17.93 -5.19 -2.72
CA ARG A 37 -18.01 -6.62 -2.38
C ARG A 37 -17.86 -6.90 -0.89
N HIS A 38 -17.08 -6.09 -0.19
CA HIS A 38 -16.70 -6.36 1.20
C HIS A 38 -17.10 -5.24 2.16
N GLY A 39 -17.65 -4.13 1.66
CA GLY A 39 -17.99 -2.97 2.50
C GLY A 39 -16.75 -2.30 3.10
N VAL A 40 -15.57 -2.49 2.50
CA VAL A 40 -14.31 -1.93 3.00
C VAL A 40 -13.87 -0.80 2.08
N ALA A 41 -13.72 0.40 2.64
CA ALA A 41 -13.18 1.55 1.93
C ALA A 41 -11.67 1.67 2.16
N ALA A 42 -10.89 1.61 1.08
CA ALA A 42 -9.45 1.83 1.11
C ALA A 42 -9.14 3.21 0.55
N ILE A 43 -9.11 4.22 1.44
CA ILE A 43 -8.93 5.63 1.11
C ILE A 43 -7.59 6.10 1.70
N PRO A 44 -6.71 6.77 0.94
CA PRO A 44 -5.54 7.41 1.52
C PRO A 44 -5.98 8.43 2.57
N VAL A 45 -5.39 8.35 3.77
CA VAL A 45 -5.75 9.25 4.87
C VAL A 45 -5.52 10.71 4.47
N ASP A 46 -4.53 10.97 3.61
CA ASP A 46 -4.23 12.32 3.13
C ASP A 46 -5.26 12.91 2.16
N ASP A 47 -6.09 12.06 1.55
CA ASP A 47 -7.17 12.48 0.66
C ASP A 47 -8.46 12.82 1.43
N VAL A 48 -8.52 12.52 2.74
CA VAL A 48 -9.67 12.85 3.59
C VAL A 48 -9.63 14.35 3.93
N LEU A 49 -10.43 15.15 3.21
CA LEU A 49 -10.40 16.61 3.30
C LEU A 49 -10.86 17.16 4.66
N ASP A 50 -11.76 16.46 5.34
CA ASP A 50 -12.22 16.84 6.67
C ASP A 50 -11.14 16.47 7.72
N PRO A 51 -10.57 17.46 8.44
CA PRO A 51 -9.51 17.21 9.42
C PRO A 51 -9.96 16.34 10.60
N TRP A 52 -11.20 16.48 11.06
CA TRP A 52 -11.74 15.70 12.16
C TRP A 52 -11.95 14.24 11.77
N LEU A 53 -12.50 14.02 10.58
CA LEU A 53 -12.69 12.68 10.04
C LEU A 53 -11.33 11.98 9.82
N ARG A 54 -10.35 12.71 9.27
CA ARG A 54 -8.98 12.22 9.10
C ARG A 54 -8.37 11.78 10.43
N GLN A 55 -8.50 12.60 11.47
CA GLN A 55 -7.99 12.29 12.79
C GLN A 55 -8.71 11.08 13.42
N ALA A 56 -10.03 10.98 13.28
CA ALA A 56 -10.81 9.87 13.79
C ALA A 56 -10.40 8.52 13.16
N ILE A 57 -10.25 8.48 11.82
CA ILE A 57 -9.80 7.30 11.10
C ILE A 57 -8.38 6.91 11.52
N THR A 58 -7.50 7.90 11.66
CA THR A 58 -6.11 7.69 12.10
C THR A 58 -6.05 7.11 13.51
N ASN A 59 -6.82 7.66 14.43
CA ASN A 59 -6.90 7.17 15.81
C ASN A 59 -7.43 5.73 15.86
N GLU A 60 -8.48 5.42 15.12
CA GLU A 60 -9.04 4.07 15.07
C GLU A 60 -8.06 3.07 14.45
N ALA A 61 -7.36 3.46 13.38
CA ALA A 61 -6.33 2.64 12.78
C ALA A 61 -5.16 2.38 13.74
N ASN A 62 -4.67 3.42 14.42
CA ASN A 62 -3.60 3.31 15.41
C ASN A 62 -4.01 2.44 16.60
N ARG A 63 -5.26 2.53 17.05
CA ARG A 63 -5.81 1.70 18.13
C ARG A 63 -5.88 0.23 17.74
N ARG A 64 -6.24 -0.08 16.49
CA ARG A 64 -6.44 -1.45 16.02
C ARG A 64 -5.15 -2.14 15.57
N TRP A 65 -4.22 -1.42 14.95
CA TRP A 65 -3.03 -2.01 14.33
C TRP A 65 -1.70 -1.43 14.82
N GLY A 66 -1.73 -0.48 15.75
CA GLY A 66 -0.54 0.27 16.18
C GLY A 66 -0.22 1.43 15.23
N ARG A 67 0.76 2.24 15.63
CA ARG A 67 1.18 3.43 14.88
C ARG A 67 1.82 3.05 13.55
N ARG A 68 1.65 3.89 12.53
CA ARG A 68 2.35 3.71 11.25
C ARG A 68 3.86 3.88 11.42
N ASN A 69 4.64 2.96 10.83
CA ASN A 69 6.10 3.06 10.76
C ASN A 69 6.47 4.32 9.96
N GLY A 70 6.90 5.38 10.65
CA GLY A 70 7.23 6.68 10.04
C GLY A 70 6.81 7.89 10.87
N GLU A 71 5.88 7.74 11.84
CA GLU A 71 5.70 8.73 12.90
C GLU A 71 6.86 8.64 13.90
N ILE A 72 8.05 9.06 13.47
CA ILE A 72 9.15 9.34 14.40
C ILE A 72 8.67 10.52 15.25
N HIS A 73 8.37 10.24 16.51
CA HIS A 73 8.22 11.27 17.52
C HIS A 73 9.56 11.98 17.63
N HIS A 74 9.68 13.18 17.05
CA HIS A 74 10.68 14.15 17.49
C HIS A 74 10.27 14.64 18.88
N GLY A 75 10.51 13.78 19.87
CA GLY A 75 10.37 14.09 21.27
C GLY A 75 11.52 14.99 21.70
N ARG A 76 11.15 16.24 22.00
CA ARG A 76 11.68 17.15 23.03
C ARG A 76 13.20 17.29 23.18
#